data_AF-A0A3D2G575-F1
#
_entry.id   AF-A0A3D2G575-F1
#
_cell.length_a   1.000
_cell.length_b   1.000
_cell.length_c   1.000
_cell.angle_alpha   90.00
_cell.angle_beta   90.00
_cell.angle_gamma   90.00
#
_symmetry.space_group_name_H-M   'P 1'
#
loop_
_entity.id
_entity.type
_entity.pdbx_description
1 polymer ?
#
loop_
_entity_poly.entity_id
_entity_poly.type
_entity_poly.pdbx_seq_one_letter_code
_entity_poly.pdbx_strand_id
1 'polypeptide(L)'
;FWGGMMWQLYHATGNELYREIAIENEEKLDANLMNRQGMDHDSGFKWLPTAAAHYRVDGNGESRNRALLAADNLAGRFNPVGRFIRAWNNWDGNEDGSFAGRAIIDCMMNLPLLYWAGDELHDPKFYHVAKMHADTAMEYFVRDDGSVNHIVDFNAQTGEFVQSVGGQGYGVGSSWTRGQAWAIYG
;
A
#
# COMPACT_ATOMS: atom_id res chain seq x y z
N PHE A 1 -0.91 -11.39 -1.24
CA PHE A 1 -1.52 -12.32 -0.25
C PHE A 1 -1.03 -13.76 -0.34
N TRP A 2 -1.11 -14.44 -1.50
CA TRP A 2 -0.75 -15.87 -1.63
C TRP A 2 0.63 -16.24 -1.04
N GLY A 3 1.72 -15.58 -1.46
CA GLY A 3 3.05 -15.84 -0.90
C GLY A 3 3.15 -15.59 0.61
N GLY A 4 2.40 -14.62 1.13
CA GLY A 4 2.29 -14.40 2.58
C GLY A 4 1.63 -15.56 3.32
N MET A 5 0.57 -16.14 2.77
CA MET A 5 -0.03 -17.34 3.35
C MET A 5 0.96 -18.51 3.33
N MET A 6 1.77 -18.65 2.29
CA MET A 6 2.80 -19.69 2.21
C MET A 6 3.88 -19.50 3.28
N TRP A 7 4.35 -18.26 3.50
CA TRP A 7 5.26 -17.97 4.61
C TRP A 7 4.65 -18.29 5.98
N GLN A 8 3.36 -17.98 6.19
CA GLN A 8 2.67 -18.33 7.44
C GLN A 8 2.53 -19.84 7.63
N LEU A 9 2.21 -20.59 6.57
CA LEU A 9 2.14 -22.06 6.62
C LEU A 9 3.52 -22.68 6.86
N TYR A 10 4.56 -22.15 6.25
CA TYR A 10 5.94 -22.56 6.54
C TYR A 10 6.26 -22.34 8.02
N HIS A 11 5.99 -21.15 8.56
CA HIS A 11 6.21 -20.85 9.98
C HIS A 11 5.44 -21.79 10.91
N ALA A 12 4.18 -22.10 10.58
CA ALA A 12 3.34 -22.95 11.41
C ALA A 12 3.71 -24.44 11.37
N THR A 13 4.34 -24.92 10.28
CA THR A 13 4.51 -26.37 10.03
C THR A 13 5.95 -26.83 9.86
N GLY A 14 6.87 -25.93 9.50
CA GLY A 14 8.23 -26.27 9.08
C GLY A 14 8.31 -27.04 7.76
N ASN A 15 7.22 -27.16 6.99
CA ASN A 15 7.21 -27.91 5.74
C ASN A 15 7.79 -27.06 4.59
N GLU A 16 8.96 -27.48 4.09
CA GLU A 16 9.72 -26.80 3.04
C GLU A 16 8.94 -26.56 1.75
N LEU A 17 7.92 -27.38 1.44
CA LEU A 17 7.05 -27.15 0.27
C LEU A 17 6.44 -25.75 0.28
N TYR A 18 6.03 -25.25 1.45
CA TYR A 18 5.44 -23.91 1.54
C TYR A 18 6.49 -22.81 1.33
N ARG A 19 7.72 -23.01 1.82
CA ARG A 19 8.83 -22.09 1.58
C ARG A 19 9.14 -22.01 0.08
N GLU A 20 9.25 -23.14 -0.60
CA GLU A 20 9.50 -23.22 -2.04
C GLU A 20 8.45 -22.44 -2.85
N ILE A 21 7.15 -22.65 -2.55
CA ILE A 21 6.05 -21.94 -3.23
C ILE A 21 6.06 -20.44 -2.91
N ALA A 22 6.43 -20.06 -1.68
CA ALA A 22 6.52 -18.64 -1.30
C ALA A 22 7.59 -17.92 -2.12
N ILE A 23 8.75 -18.55 -2.30
CA ILE A 23 9.88 -18.04 -3.09
C ILE A 23 9.50 -17.95 -4.57
N GLU A 24 8.90 -19.00 -5.13
CA GLU A 24 8.43 -18.98 -6.53
C GLU A 24 7.40 -17.85 -6.76
N ASN A 25 6.52 -17.61 -5.78
CA ASN A 25 5.55 -16.51 -5.87
C ASN A 25 6.23 -15.13 -5.84
N GLU A 26 7.25 -14.96 -5.01
CA GLU A 26 8.05 -13.73 -4.94
C GLU A 26 8.75 -13.44 -6.27
N GLU A 27 9.42 -14.43 -6.86
CA GLU A 27 10.11 -14.28 -8.16
C GLU A 27 9.14 -13.88 -9.28
N LYS A 28 7.93 -14.45 -9.29
CA LYS A 28 6.88 -14.06 -10.24
C LYS A 28 6.44 -12.60 -10.09
N LEU A 29 6.54 -12.02 -8.89
CA LEU A 29 6.22 -10.61 -8.66
C LEU A 29 7.25 -9.65 -9.27
N ASP A 30 8.45 -10.11 -9.63
CA ASP A 30 9.46 -9.26 -10.29
C ASP A 30 8.94 -8.69 -11.61
N ALA A 31 8.11 -9.44 -12.34
CA ALA A 31 7.46 -8.94 -13.55
C ALA A 31 6.58 -7.70 -13.29
N ASN A 32 5.94 -7.62 -12.11
CA ASN A 32 5.18 -6.43 -11.69
C ASN A 32 6.11 -5.32 -11.22
N LEU A 33 7.12 -5.65 -10.40
CA LEU A 33 8.09 -4.68 -9.87
C LEU A 33 8.84 -3.93 -10.99
N MET A 34 9.14 -4.63 -12.09
CA MET A 34 9.83 -4.08 -13.26
C MET A 34 8.89 -3.38 -14.26
N ASN A 35 7.58 -3.30 -13.98
CA ASN A 35 6.61 -2.65 -14.83
C ASN A 35 6.01 -1.43 -14.13
N ARG A 36 6.44 -0.22 -14.53
CA ARG A 36 5.91 1.05 -13.99
C ARG A 36 4.39 1.11 -13.94
N GLN A 37 3.71 0.66 -15.00
CA GLN A 37 2.24 0.72 -15.07
C GLN A 37 1.57 -0.31 -14.16
N GLY A 38 2.27 -1.39 -13.79
CA GLY A 38 1.81 -2.38 -12.83
C GLY A 38 1.98 -1.97 -11.36
N MET A 39 2.67 -0.87 -11.10
CA MET A 39 2.91 -0.36 -9.74
C MET A 39 1.84 0.66 -9.33
N ASP A 40 1.32 0.48 -8.13
CA ASP A 40 0.30 1.30 -7.48
C ASP A 40 0.60 1.34 -5.96
N HIS A 41 -0.30 1.96 -5.18
CA HIS A 41 -0.12 2.01 -3.73
C HIS A 41 -0.20 0.64 -3.03
N ASP A 42 -0.65 -0.43 -3.70
CA ASP A 42 -0.76 -1.79 -3.15
C ASP A 42 0.60 -2.50 -3.02
N SER A 43 1.68 -1.73 -3.06
CA SER A 43 3.03 -2.23 -2.89
C SER A 43 3.23 -2.87 -1.51
N GLY A 44 2.59 -2.33 -0.46
CA GLY A 44 2.62 -2.96 0.86
C GLY A 44 1.97 -4.34 0.87
N PHE A 45 0.78 -4.50 0.28
CA PHE A 45 0.12 -5.80 0.16
C PHE A 45 0.90 -6.83 -0.66
N LYS A 46 1.67 -6.36 -1.65
CA LYS A 46 2.46 -7.20 -2.55
C LYS A 46 3.76 -7.65 -1.91
N TRP A 47 4.60 -6.72 -1.45
CA TRP A 47 6.00 -7.01 -1.07
C TRP A 47 6.25 -7.15 0.43
N LEU A 48 5.42 -6.56 1.31
CA LEU A 48 5.59 -6.75 2.75
C LEU A 48 5.36 -8.21 3.20
N PRO A 49 4.30 -8.91 2.75
CA PRO A 49 4.08 -10.29 3.16
C PRO A 49 4.85 -11.30 2.28
N THR A 50 5.58 -10.86 1.24
CA THR A 50 6.36 -11.75 0.36
C THR A 50 7.85 -11.51 0.57
N ALA A 51 8.45 -10.57 -0.15
CA ALA A 51 9.89 -10.32 -0.13
C ALA A 51 10.40 -9.87 1.25
N ALA A 52 9.71 -8.97 1.94
CA ALA A 52 10.11 -8.58 3.30
C ALA A 52 9.93 -9.74 4.31
N ALA A 53 8.94 -10.61 4.09
CA ALA A 53 8.76 -11.80 4.92
C ALA A 53 9.88 -12.83 4.69
N HIS A 54 10.26 -13.09 3.44
CA HIS A 54 11.39 -13.95 3.10
C HIS A 54 12.68 -13.43 3.74
N TYR A 55 12.97 -12.13 3.59
CA TYR A 55 14.13 -11.51 4.24
C TYR A 55 14.15 -11.71 5.76
N ARG A 56 12.99 -11.60 6.43
CA ARG A 56 12.91 -11.86 7.89
C ARG A 56 13.17 -13.33 8.26
N VAL A 57 12.86 -14.27 7.38
CA VAL A 57 12.99 -15.70 7.66
C VAL A 57 14.46 -16.13 7.64
N ASP A 58 15.24 -15.72 6.63
CA ASP A 58 16.61 -16.22 6.45
C ASP A 58 17.65 -15.17 6.03
N GLY A 59 17.27 -13.89 5.97
CA GLY A 59 18.20 -12.80 5.64
C GLY A 59 18.51 -12.65 4.15
N ASN A 60 17.69 -13.20 3.24
CA ASN A 60 17.90 -13.12 1.80
C ASN A 60 18.08 -11.67 1.28
N GLY A 61 19.27 -11.36 0.76
CA GLY A 61 19.62 -10.02 0.30
C GLY A 61 18.86 -9.55 -0.96
N GLU A 62 18.46 -10.46 -1.85
CA GLU A 62 17.66 -10.11 -3.02
C GLU A 62 16.23 -9.76 -2.63
N SER A 63 15.64 -10.52 -1.71
CA SER A 63 14.31 -10.23 -1.15
C SER A 63 14.28 -8.91 -0.41
N ARG A 64 15.34 -8.60 0.36
CA ARG A 64 15.53 -7.27 0.95
C ARG A 64 15.51 -6.19 -0.11
N ASN A 65 16.28 -6.36 -1.19
CA ASN A 65 16.34 -5.40 -2.29
C ASN A 65 14.97 -5.21 -2.96
N ARG A 66 14.23 -6.30 -3.25
CA ARG A 66 12.87 -6.22 -3.82
C ARG A 66 11.92 -5.42 -2.93
N ALA A 67 11.89 -5.71 -1.63
CA ALA A 67 11.02 -4.99 -0.70
C ALA A 67 11.38 -3.51 -0.56
N LEU A 68 12.68 -3.17 -0.57
CA LEU A 68 13.12 -1.77 -0.55
C LEU A 68 12.77 -1.02 -1.84
N LEU A 69 12.95 -1.64 -3.02
CA LEU A 69 12.51 -1.07 -4.29
C LEU A 69 11.01 -0.79 -4.31
N ALA A 70 10.21 -1.72 -3.76
CA ALA A 70 8.77 -1.53 -3.60
C ALA A 70 8.43 -0.39 -2.62
N ALA A 71 9.17 -0.27 -1.51
CA ALA A 71 8.99 0.81 -0.54
C ALA A 71 9.35 2.18 -1.13
N ASP A 72 10.46 2.28 -1.87
CA ASP A 72 10.85 3.49 -2.58
C ASP A 72 9.83 3.87 -3.65
N ASN A 73 9.27 2.90 -4.39
CA ASN A 73 8.18 3.16 -5.32
C ASN A 73 6.95 3.73 -4.60
N LEU A 74 6.51 3.10 -3.52
CA LEU A 74 5.37 3.53 -2.72
C LEU A 74 5.57 4.94 -2.16
N ALA A 75 6.75 5.21 -1.59
CA ALA A 75 7.12 6.54 -1.11
C ALA A 75 7.12 7.58 -2.25
N GLY A 76 7.60 7.21 -3.44
CA GLY A 76 7.59 8.06 -4.63
C GLY A 76 6.20 8.43 -5.16
N ARG A 77 5.13 7.75 -4.69
CA ARG A 77 3.74 8.10 -4.99
C ARG A 77 3.17 9.18 -4.07
N PHE A 78 3.94 9.64 -3.09
CA PHE A 78 3.53 10.67 -2.15
C PHE A 78 3.39 12.03 -2.82
N ASN A 79 2.24 12.66 -2.65
CA ASN A 79 2.01 14.06 -2.96
C ASN A 79 2.33 14.91 -1.72
N PRO A 80 3.43 15.69 -1.73
CA PRO A 80 3.85 16.45 -0.55
C PRO A 80 2.97 17.66 -0.24
N VAL A 81 2.24 18.19 -1.23
CA VAL A 81 1.35 19.34 -1.05
C VAL A 81 0.06 18.92 -0.34
N GLY A 82 -0.58 17.84 -0.82
CA GLY A 82 -1.79 17.28 -0.22
C GLY A 82 -1.54 16.26 0.89
N ARG A 83 -0.28 15.89 1.14
CA ARG A 83 0.13 14.95 2.19
C ARG A 83 -0.55 13.58 2.09
N PHE A 84 -0.77 13.07 0.88
CA PHE A 84 -1.37 11.76 0.63
C PHE A 84 -0.52 10.93 -0.35
N ILE A 85 -0.79 9.63 -0.42
CA ILE A 85 -0.15 8.69 -1.35
C ILE A 85 -1.18 8.43 -2.44
N ARG A 86 -0.79 8.69 -3.69
CA ARG A 86 -1.63 8.45 -4.85
C ARG A 86 -1.95 6.95 -4.96
N ALA A 87 -3.24 6.61 -5.00
CA ALA A 87 -3.69 5.22 -5.04
C ALA A 87 -3.36 4.55 -6.38
N TRP A 88 -4.06 4.93 -7.45
CA TRP A 88 -3.96 4.26 -8.76
C TRP A 88 -3.27 5.12 -9.82
N ASN A 89 -2.72 4.43 -10.81
CA ASN A 89 -2.39 5.05 -12.09
C ASN A 89 -3.70 5.41 -12.85
N ASN A 90 -3.58 6.15 -13.95
CA ASN A 90 -4.74 6.40 -14.80
C ASN A 90 -5.09 5.10 -15.54
N TRP A 91 -6.20 4.45 -15.16
CA TRP A 91 -6.60 3.14 -15.68
C TRP A 91 -7.53 3.22 -16.90
N ASP A 92 -8.02 4.42 -17.21
CA ASP A 92 -8.87 4.72 -18.37
C ASP A 92 -8.06 4.88 -19.68
N GLY A 93 -6.73 4.73 -19.61
CA GLY A 93 -5.82 4.87 -20.74
C GLY A 93 -5.46 6.32 -21.09
N ASN A 94 -6.03 7.30 -20.39
CA ASN A 94 -5.71 8.71 -20.59
C ASN A 94 -4.65 9.14 -19.58
N GLU A 95 -3.43 9.47 -20.01
CA GLU A 95 -2.38 10.02 -19.12
C GLU A 95 -2.59 11.53 -18.83
N ASP A 96 -3.82 11.92 -18.49
CA ASP A 96 -4.21 13.31 -18.23
C ASP A 96 -4.04 13.74 -16.75
N GLY A 97 -3.67 12.80 -15.88
CA GLY A 97 -3.48 13.04 -14.45
C GLY A 97 -4.77 13.14 -13.64
N SER A 98 -5.94 12.80 -14.20
CA SER A 98 -7.23 12.81 -13.48
C SER A 98 -7.26 11.97 -12.19
N PHE A 99 -6.41 10.93 -12.08
CA PHE A 99 -6.27 10.09 -10.89
C PHE A 99 -5.11 10.51 -9.96
N ALA A 100 -4.38 11.60 -10.29
CA ALA A 100 -3.23 12.05 -9.50
C ALA A 100 -3.61 12.50 -8.09
N GLY A 101 -4.86 12.94 -7.91
CA GLY A 101 -5.43 13.37 -6.64
C GLY A 101 -6.12 12.28 -5.83
N ARG A 102 -6.21 11.04 -6.34
CA ARG A 102 -7.03 10.00 -5.74
C ARG A 102 -6.28 9.22 -4.67
N ALA A 103 -6.85 9.15 -3.47
CA ALA A 103 -6.41 8.31 -2.37
C ALA A 103 -7.53 7.37 -1.91
N ILE A 104 -7.17 6.20 -1.38
CA ILE A 104 -8.10 5.13 -1.02
C ILE A 104 -7.70 4.56 0.34
N ILE A 105 -8.70 4.21 1.16
CA ILE A 105 -8.51 3.83 2.56
C ILE A 105 -7.62 2.60 2.78
N ASP A 106 -7.59 1.67 1.82
CA ASP A 106 -6.70 0.49 1.87
C ASP A 106 -5.21 0.86 1.82
N CYS A 107 -4.86 2.10 1.46
CA CYS A 107 -3.49 2.59 1.59
C CYS A 107 -2.97 2.53 3.04
N MET A 108 -3.86 2.58 4.04
CA MET A 108 -3.49 2.40 5.46
C MET A 108 -2.79 1.05 5.69
N MET A 109 -3.24 0.00 5.01
CA MET A 109 -2.63 -1.34 5.07
C MET A 109 -1.29 -1.43 4.33
N ASN A 110 -0.95 -0.43 3.53
CA ASN A 110 0.29 -0.38 2.76
C ASN A 110 1.40 0.41 3.48
N LEU A 111 1.05 1.29 4.43
CA LEU A 111 2.00 2.07 5.23
C LEU A 111 3.02 1.23 6.02
N PRO A 112 2.69 0.02 6.54
CA PRO A 112 3.67 -0.82 7.23
C PRO A 112 4.91 -1.19 6.40
N LEU A 113 4.83 -1.18 5.06
CA LEU A 113 6.02 -1.36 4.21
C LEU A 113 6.98 -0.18 4.33
N LEU A 114 6.46 1.04 4.43
CA LEU A 114 7.28 2.25 4.63
C LEU A 114 7.91 2.24 6.02
N TYR A 115 7.15 1.90 7.06
CA TYR A 115 7.71 1.77 8.41
C TYR A 115 8.84 0.73 8.45
N TRP A 116 8.63 -0.44 7.84
CA TRP A 116 9.68 -1.46 7.72
C TRP A 116 10.93 -0.93 6.99
N ALA A 117 10.77 -0.21 5.88
CA ALA A 117 11.91 0.37 5.16
C ALA A 117 12.63 1.46 5.98
N GLY A 118 11.89 2.23 6.76
CA GLY A 118 12.43 3.21 7.70
C GLY A 118 13.30 2.56 8.78
N ASP A 119 12.83 1.44 9.36
CA ASP A 119 13.61 0.66 10.33
C ASP A 119 14.86 0.07 9.67
N GLU A 120 14.70 -0.52 8.49
CA GLU A 120 15.73 -1.26 7.76
C GLU A 120 16.87 -0.38 7.22
N LEU A 121 16.57 0.87 6.86
CA LEU A 121 17.55 1.83 6.34
C LEU A 121 17.95 2.92 7.35
N HIS A 122 17.28 2.96 8.50
CA HIS A 122 17.38 4.08 9.44
C HIS A 122 17.11 5.44 8.78
N ASP A 123 16.21 5.46 7.80
CA ASP A 123 15.87 6.65 7.02
C ASP A 123 14.51 7.22 7.47
N PRO A 124 14.48 8.38 8.15
CA PRO A 124 13.25 8.95 8.70
C PRO A 124 12.22 9.33 7.62
N LYS A 125 12.63 9.48 6.34
CA LYS A 125 11.72 9.90 5.26
C LYS A 125 10.50 8.98 5.14
N PHE A 126 10.69 7.67 5.34
CA PHE A 126 9.62 6.69 5.17
C PHE A 126 8.55 6.84 6.26
N TYR A 127 8.96 7.08 7.52
CA TYR A 127 8.03 7.38 8.61
C TYR A 127 7.29 8.69 8.37
N HIS A 128 7.96 9.71 7.84
CA HIS A 128 7.32 10.99 7.53
C HIS A 128 6.22 10.82 6.49
N VAL A 129 6.51 10.13 5.37
CA VAL A 129 5.50 9.84 4.34
C VAL A 129 4.33 9.04 4.90
N ALA A 130 4.61 7.97 5.64
CA ALA A 130 3.58 7.12 6.22
C ALA A 130 2.69 7.89 7.21
N LYS A 131 3.30 8.63 8.14
CA LYS A 131 2.57 9.42 9.14
C LYS A 131 1.74 10.52 8.49
N MET A 132 2.30 11.24 7.52
CA MET A 132 1.56 12.30 6.83
C MET A 132 0.34 11.73 6.09
N HIS A 133 0.47 10.58 5.44
CA HIS A 133 -0.69 9.91 4.83
C HIS A 133 -1.73 9.50 5.88
N ALA A 134 -1.31 8.87 6.98
CA ALA A 134 -2.20 8.43 8.04
C ALA A 134 -2.96 9.60 8.68
N ASP A 135 -2.28 10.72 8.94
CA ASP A 135 -2.91 11.94 9.46
C ASP A 135 -3.97 12.48 8.48
N THR A 136 -3.66 12.53 7.18
CA THR A 136 -4.60 12.92 6.12
C THR A 136 -5.78 11.93 6.02
N ALA A 137 -5.52 10.63 6.18
CA ALA A 137 -6.57 9.62 6.17
C ALA A 137 -7.54 9.81 7.35
N MET A 138 -7.01 10.06 8.55
CA MET A 138 -7.79 10.35 9.73
C MET A 138 -8.66 11.61 9.56
N GLU A 139 -8.13 12.65 8.91
CA GLU A 139 -8.85 13.92 8.71
C GLU A 139 -9.96 13.83 7.66
N TYR A 140 -9.73 13.14 6.52
CA TYR A 140 -10.63 13.20 5.37
C TYR A 140 -11.42 11.91 5.09
N PHE A 141 -10.95 10.76 5.61
CA PHE A 141 -11.63 9.48 5.37
C PHE A 141 -12.56 9.10 6.52
N VAL A 142 -12.16 9.35 7.76
CA VAL A 142 -12.96 9.04 8.95
C VAL A 142 -14.01 10.13 9.14
N ARG A 143 -15.28 9.74 9.21
CA ARG A 143 -16.40 10.64 9.47
C ARG A 143 -16.61 10.81 10.97
N ASP A 144 -17.37 11.84 11.36
CA ASP A 144 -17.68 12.13 12.77
C ASP A 144 -18.36 10.96 13.52
N ASP A 145 -19.08 10.10 12.79
CA ASP A 145 -19.74 8.90 13.35
C ASP A 145 -18.81 7.66 13.41
N GLY A 146 -17.53 7.82 13.06
CA GLY A 146 -16.52 6.74 13.01
C GLY A 146 -16.61 5.84 11.78
N SER A 147 -17.58 6.06 10.89
CA SER A 147 -17.63 5.37 9.61
C SER A 147 -16.61 5.94 8.63
N VAL A 148 -16.24 5.18 7.60
CA VAL A 148 -15.12 5.56 6.72
C VAL A 148 -15.54 5.71 5.25
N ASN A 149 -15.07 6.78 4.60
CA ASN A 149 -15.11 6.96 3.15
C ASN A 149 -14.17 5.96 2.49
N HIS A 150 -14.58 5.36 1.37
CA HIS A 150 -13.69 4.45 0.63
C HIS A 150 -12.61 5.23 -0.13
N ILE A 151 -13.03 6.21 -0.94
CA ILE A 151 -12.17 6.96 -1.86
C ILE A 151 -12.36 8.45 -1.61
N VAL A 152 -11.25 9.17 -1.57
CA VAL A 152 -11.20 10.64 -1.48
C VAL A 152 -10.37 11.19 -2.64
N ASP A 153 -10.89 12.22 -3.28
CA ASP A 153 -10.19 12.98 -4.31
C ASP A 153 -9.71 14.33 -3.72
N PHE A 154 -8.43 14.60 -3.92
CA PHE A 154 -7.77 15.87 -3.62
C PHE A 154 -7.39 16.59 -4.92
N ASN A 155 -7.20 17.90 -4.85
CA ASN A 155 -6.54 18.63 -5.92
C ASN A 155 -5.04 18.30 -5.88
N ALA A 156 -4.52 17.64 -6.90
CA ALA A 156 -3.13 17.20 -6.92
C ALA A 156 -2.10 18.36 -6.92
N GLN A 157 -2.50 19.58 -7.30
CA GLN A 157 -1.63 20.76 -7.31
C GLN A 157 -1.70 21.55 -6.00
N THR A 158 -2.90 21.77 -5.46
CA THR A 158 -3.09 22.59 -4.26
C THR A 158 -3.12 21.78 -2.97
N GLY A 159 -3.34 20.47 -3.06
CA GLY A 159 -3.50 19.58 -1.91
C GLY A 159 -4.88 19.64 -1.24
N GLU A 160 -5.77 20.51 -1.71
CA GLU A 160 -7.08 20.72 -1.08
C GLU A 160 -8.01 19.51 -1.30
N PHE A 161 -8.77 19.15 -0.27
CA PHE A 161 -9.86 18.18 -0.39
C PHE A 161 -10.89 18.66 -1.42
N VAL A 162 -11.28 17.77 -2.33
CA VAL A 162 -12.32 18.07 -3.34
C VAL A 162 -13.62 17.39 -2.95
N GLN A 163 -13.60 16.07 -2.80
CA GLN A 163 -14.78 15.27 -2.49
C GLN A 163 -14.43 13.85 -2.05
N SER A 164 -15.35 13.23 -1.31
CA SER A 164 -15.42 11.76 -1.21
C SER A 164 -16.25 11.21 -2.36
N VAL A 165 -15.76 10.19 -3.05
CA VAL A 165 -16.49 9.53 -4.13
C VAL A 165 -16.95 8.13 -3.73
N GLY A 166 -17.89 7.59 -4.51
CA GLY A 166 -18.28 6.20 -4.38
C GLY A 166 -17.13 5.26 -4.71
N GLY A 167 -17.31 3.99 -4.40
CA GLY A 167 -16.35 2.95 -4.75
C GLY A 167 -17.05 1.61 -4.74
N GLN A 168 -16.50 0.65 -4.02
CA GLN A 168 -17.06 -0.69 -3.87
C GLN A 168 -18.19 -0.82 -2.83
N GLY A 169 -18.54 0.26 -2.13
CA GLY A 169 -19.68 0.31 -1.21
C GLY A 169 -21.03 0.39 -1.94
N TYR A 170 -22.14 0.29 -1.20
CA TYR A 170 -23.48 0.38 -1.77
C TYR A 170 -23.73 1.70 -2.51
N GLY A 171 -23.20 2.79 -1.99
CA GLY A 171 -23.28 4.12 -2.61
C GLY A 171 -22.34 5.13 -1.96
N VAL A 172 -22.32 6.35 -2.50
CA VAL A 172 -21.62 7.49 -1.88
C VAL A 172 -22.16 7.71 -0.47
N GLY A 173 -21.28 7.88 0.51
CA GLY A 173 -21.66 8.03 1.91
C GLY A 173 -21.99 6.72 2.65
N SER A 174 -22.06 5.58 1.96
CA SER A 174 -22.15 4.29 2.65
C SER A 174 -20.83 3.94 3.36
N SER A 175 -20.93 3.12 4.41
CA SER A 175 -19.76 2.54 5.09
C SER A 175 -19.54 1.13 4.57
N TRP A 176 -18.59 0.98 3.65
CA TRP A 176 -18.25 -0.30 3.10
C TRP A 176 -17.42 -1.13 4.10
N THR A 177 -17.92 -2.31 4.46
CA THR A 177 -17.40 -3.10 5.59
C THR A 177 -15.91 -3.43 5.49
N ARG A 178 -15.40 -3.74 4.30
CA ARG A 178 -13.96 -4.00 4.12
C ARG A 178 -13.12 -2.72 4.19
N GLY A 179 -13.65 -1.58 3.71
CA GLY A 179 -13.00 -0.28 3.86
C GLY A 179 -12.91 0.13 5.33
N GLN A 180 -13.97 -0.11 6.10
CA GLN A 180 -13.95 0.07 7.56
C GLN A 180 -12.88 -0.83 8.21
N ALA A 181 -12.78 -2.10 7.80
CA ALA A 181 -11.78 -3.02 8.35
C ALA A 181 -10.34 -2.58 8.03
N TRP A 182 -10.09 -2.02 6.85
CA TRP A 182 -8.78 -1.45 6.49
C TRP A 182 -8.38 -0.27 7.35
N ALA A 183 -9.33 0.61 7.68
CA ALA A 183 -9.09 1.72 8.60
C ALA A 183 -8.89 1.28 10.06
N ILE A 184 -9.51 0.17 10.48
CA ILE A 184 -9.34 -0.36 11.84
C ILE A 184 -7.98 -1.06 12.00
N TYR A 185 -7.55 -1.81 10.97
CA TYR A 185 -6.31 -2.56 11.04
C TYR A 185 -5.10 -1.65 10.82
N GLY A 186 -5.11 -0.86 9.74
CA GLY A 186 -3.98 -0.02 9.35
C GLY A 186 -3.85 1.24 10.20
#